data_AF-A0A966YZQ0-F1
#
_entry.id   AF-A0A966YZQ0-F1
#
_cell.length_a   1.000
_cell.length_b   1.000
_cell.length_c   1.000
_cell.angle_alpha   90.00
_cell.angle_beta   90.00
_cell.angle_gamma   90.00
#
_symmetry.space_group_name_H-M   'P 1'
#
loop_
_entity.id
_entity.type
_entity.pdbx_description
1 polymer ?
#
loop_
_entity_poly.entity_id
_entity_poly.type
_entity_poly.pdbx_seq_one_letter_code
_entity_poly.pdbx_strand_id
1 'polypeptide(L)'
;MPAPVIPIDAGKAGFRRPEAGAAWSLLEIERPGGRSEPLGILLLDDVSGGITLRLRAATDLPDLDEQATDVVSYLADDLLQKARESGGHALLASLEASLSGFLRISDRTPIRIFGSPERTADRLYDDHVDGTVRPFITHIPVYGLRAAATKFGDGMSGEVESWHRAPSGLRLTEDLFAAWVVGRSMEPLIPDGSLCVFRANVRGTRQGKRLLIEKFDETDFAARYTVKRYTSVKVSGADEDEWAHETIRLEPLNPEFEAFDLAPDAFRVVAEFVEVLF
;
A
#
# COMPACT_ATOMS: atom_id res chain seq x y z
N MET A 1 44.02 -6.97 26.36
CA MET A 1 43.30 -7.56 27.50
C MET A 1 41.82 -7.59 27.18
N PRO A 2 41.15 -8.76 27.15
CA PRO A 2 39.71 -8.83 26.90
C PRO A 2 38.87 -9.02 28.18
N ALA A 3 37.59 -8.59 28.08
CA ALA A 3 36.40 -8.79 28.94
C ALA A 3 36.18 -7.77 30.10
N PRO A 4 34.93 -7.29 30.33
CA PRO A 4 33.79 -8.19 30.54
C PRO A 4 32.60 -8.04 29.58
N VAL A 5 32.05 -9.22 29.26
CA VAL A 5 30.65 -9.47 28.91
C VAL A 5 29.83 -9.38 30.19
N ILE A 6 28.65 -8.74 30.12
CA ILE A 6 27.61 -8.83 31.14
C ILE A 6 26.30 -9.19 30.42
N PRO A 7 25.68 -10.35 30.68
CA PRO A 7 24.33 -10.64 30.24
C PRO A 7 23.28 -10.36 31.32
N ILE A 8 22.14 -9.87 30.83
CA ILE A 8 20.75 -10.11 31.24
C ILE A 8 20.25 -9.46 32.54
N ASP A 9 19.19 -8.67 32.34
CA ASP A 9 18.26 -8.05 33.29
C ASP A 9 18.72 -6.81 34.07
N ALA A 10 18.47 -5.66 33.45
CA ALA A 10 18.09 -4.45 34.17
C ALA A 10 17.04 -3.67 33.37
N GLY A 11 15.81 -3.61 33.90
CA GLY A 11 14.82 -2.61 33.50
C GLY A 11 13.75 -3.07 32.50
N LYS A 12 12.91 -4.03 32.90
CA LYS A 12 11.53 -4.12 32.40
C LYS A 12 10.79 -2.81 32.72
N ALA A 13 10.88 -1.83 31.85
CA ALA A 13 9.79 -0.91 31.57
C ALA A 13 9.38 -1.20 30.13
N GLY A 14 8.73 -2.36 29.96
CA GLY A 14 8.13 -2.73 28.69
C GLY A 14 7.23 -1.58 28.27
N PHE A 15 7.55 -0.96 27.15
CA PHE A 15 6.59 -0.22 26.37
C PHE A 15 5.45 -1.22 26.11
N ARG A 16 4.43 -1.23 26.97
CA ARG A 16 3.20 -1.98 26.71
C ARG A 16 2.74 -1.44 25.38
N ARG A 17 2.90 -2.23 24.31
CA ARG A 17 2.04 -2.10 23.13
C ARG A 17 0.65 -1.94 23.72
N PRO A 18 -0.02 -0.81 23.52
CA PRO A 18 -1.32 -0.62 24.12
C PRO A 18 -2.18 -1.78 23.64
N GLU A 19 -2.69 -2.57 24.59
CA GLU A 19 -3.45 -3.79 24.31
C GLU A 19 -4.52 -3.44 23.29
N ALA A 20 -4.44 -4.07 22.11
CA ALA A 20 -5.48 -3.92 21.11
C ALA A 20 -6.78 -4.41 21.76
N GLY A 21 -7.78 -3.54 21.88
CA GLY A 21 -9.06 -3.89 22.50
C GLY A 21 -9.95 -4.75 21.60
N ALA A 22 -9.41 -5.25 20.48
CA ALA A 22 -10.11 -6.06 19.51
C ALA A 22 -9.12 -6.88 18.68
N ALA A 23 -9.63 -7.93 18.04
CA ALA A 23 -8.91 -8.72 17.07
C ALA A 23 -9.82 -9.07 15.89
N TRP A 24 -9.24 -9.22 14.70
CA TRP A 24 -9.98 -9.70 13.54
C TRP A 24 -9.30 -10.91 12.91
N SER A 25 -10.09 -11.74 12.22
CA SER A 25 -9.61 -12.90 11.47
C SER A 25 -10.30 -12.92 10.10
N LEU A 26 -9.58 -13.41 9.09
CA LEU A 26 -10.11 -13.65 7.77
C LEU A 26 -10.81 -15.02 7.77
N LEU A 27 -12.06 -15.04 7.34
CA LEU A 27 -12.77 -16.27 6.99
C LEU A 27 -12.50 -16.54 5.51
N GLU A 28 -12.11 -17.78 5.21
CA GLU A 28 -11.75 -18.21 3.87
C GLU A 28 -12.54 -19.47 3.50
N ILE A 29 -12.77 -19.66 2.20
CA ILE A 29 -13.21 -20.94 1.67
C ILE A 29 -12.15 -21.60 0.82
N GLU A 30 -12.00 -22.91 0.98
CA GLU A 30 -11.07 -23.71 0.18
C GLU A 30 -11.78 -24.25 -1.06
N ARG A 31 -11.26 -23.91 -2.24
CA ARG A 31 -11.77 -24.40 -3.52
C ARG A 31 -11.23 -25.80 -3.85
N PRO A 32 -11.95 -26.58 -4.66
CA PRO A 32 -11.39 -27.77 -5.30
C PRO A 32 -10.05 -27.42 -6.00
N GLY A 33 -8.96 -28.06 -5.57
CA GLY A 33 -7.60 -27.73 -6.03
C GLY A 33 -6.73 -26.98 -5.00
N GLY A 34 -7.23 -26.72 -3.79
CA GLY A 34 -6.45 -26.25 -2.64
C GLY A 34 -6.16 -24.75 -2.62
N ARG A 35 -6.84 -23.96 -3.45
CA ARG A 35 -6.75 -22.49 -3.43
C ARG A 35 -7.77 -21.94 -2.44
N SER A 36 -7.31 -21.31 -1.37
CA SER A 36 -8.17 -20.52 -0.49
C SER A 36 -8.57 -19.22 -1.17
N GLU A 37 -9.83 -18.83 -1.04
CA GLU A 37 -10.30 -17.48 -1.35
C GLU A 37 -10.94 -16.81 -0.12
N PRO A 38 -10.80 -15.48 0.02
CA PRO A 38 -11.47 -14.73 1.07
C PRO A 38 -13.00 -14.83 0.97
N LEU A 39 -13.62 -15.23 2.08
CA LEU A 39 -15.07 -15.22 2.27
C LEU A 39 -15.54 -13.98 3.03
N GLY A 40 -14.82 -13.57 4.07
CA GLY A 40 -15.29 -12.49 4.93
C GLY A 40 -14.39 -12.16 6.11
N ILE A 41 -14.83 -11.20 6.92
CA ILE A 41 -14.17 -10.75 8.14
C ILE A 41 -14.99 -11.15 9.35
N LEU A 42 -14.30 -11.67 10.37
CA LEU A 42 -14.79 -11.80 11.74
C LEU A 42 -14.01 -10.85 12.63
N LEU A 43 -14.70 -9.90 13.26
CA LEU A 43 -14.14 -8.93 14.21
C LEU A 43 -14.68 -9.24 15.61
N LEU A 44 -13.77 -9.48 16.55
CA LEU A 44 -14.04 -9.64 17.99
C LEU A 44 -13.63 -8.35 18.71
N ASP A 45 -14.56 -7.75 19.44
CA ASP A 45 -14.25 -6.75 20.45
C ASP A 45 -13.91 -7.47 21.75
N ASP A 46 -12.65 -7.42 22.17
CA ASP A 46 -12.17 -8.13 23.36
C ASP A 46 -12.75 -7.54 24.66
N VAL A 47 -13.21 -6.29 24.62
CA VAL A 47 -13.79 -5.60 25.79
C VAL A 47 -15.24 -6.01 25.99
N SER A 48 -16.06 -5.97 24.94
CA SER A 48 -17.49 -6.33 25.02
C SER A 48 -17.75 -7.82 24.81
N GLY A 49 -16.81 -8.55 24.23
CA GLY A 49 -17.01 -9.91 23.73
C GLY A 49 -17.92 -9.98 22.50
N GLY A 50 -18.25 -8.84 21.89
CA GLY A 50 -19.12 -8.73 20.72
C GLY A 50 -18.44 -9.23 19.45
N ILE A 51 -19.21 -9.87 18.58
CA ILE A 51 -18.79 -10.32 17.25
C ILE A 51 -19.47 -9.46 16.20
N THR A 52 -18.68 -8.98 15.24
CA THR A 52 -19.17 -8.37 14.00
C THR A 52 -18.69 -9.21 12.83
N LEU A 53 -19.61 -9.60 11.94
CA LEU A 53 -19.31 -10.36 10.73
C LEU A 53 -19.58 -9.51 9.49
N ARG A 54 -18.71 -9.62 8.50
CA ARG A 54 -18.96 -9.13 7.14
C ARG A 54 -18.52 -10.19 6.14
N LEU A 55 -19.47 -10.87 5.51
CA LEU A 55 -19.22 -11.96 4.57
C LEU A 55 -19.67 -11.58 3.16
N ARG A 56 -19.04 -12.17 2.14
CA ARG A 56 -19.55 -12.21 0.76
C ARG A 56 -20.88 -12.95 0.74
N ALA A 57 -21.79 -12.53 -0.13
CA ALA A 57 -22.98 -13.33 -0.38
C ALA A 57 -22.61 -14.58 -1.20
N ALA A 58 -23.38 -15.66 -1.07
CA ALA A 58 -23.19 -16.85 -1.92
C ALA A 58 -23.29 -16.51 -3.42
N THR A 59 -24.11 -15.52 -3.78
CA THR A 59 -24.22 -15.00 -5.16
C THR A 59 -22.95 -14.34 -5.68
N ASP A 60 -22.08 -13.86 -4.79
CA ASP A 60 -20.81 -13.22 -5.16
C ASP A 60 -19.69 -14.25 -5.34
N LEU A 61 -19.95 -15.53 -5.08
CA LEU A 61 -19.00 -16.63 -5.15
C LEU A 61 -19.37 -17.53 -6.34
N PRO A 62 -18.69 -17.42 -7.49
CA PRO A 62 -18.98 -18.27 -8.65
C PRO A 62 -18.64 -19.73 -8.34
N ASP A 63 -19.25 -20.70 -9.03
CA ASP A 63 -18.89 -22.13 -8.95
C ASP A 63 -18.96 -22.77 -7.56
N LEU A 64 -19.87 -22.33 -6.69
CA LEU A 64 -20.27 -23.10 -5.51
C LEU A 64 -21.26 -24.21 -5.90
N ASP A 65 -21.09 -25.40 -5.33
CA ASP A 65 -22.13 -26.43 -5.39
C ASP A 65 -23.31 -26.09 -4.46
N GLU A 66 -24.41 -26.84 -4.56
CA GLU A 66 -25.63 -26.59 -3.79
C GLU A 66 -25.37 -26.64 -2.27
N GLN A 67 -24.58 -27.62 -1.81
CA GLN A 67 -24.26 -27.78 -0.40
C GLN A 67 -23.41 -26.61 0.13
N ALA A 68 -22.39 -26.20 -0.62
CA ALA A 68 -21.55 -25.06 -0.29
C ALA A 68 -22.33 -23.74 -0.29
N THR A 69 -23.26 -23.60 -1.23
CA THR A 69 -24.17 -22.44 -1.33
C THR A 69 -25.04 -22.32 -0.08
N ASP A 70 -25.63 -23.43 0.37
CA ASP A 70 -26.43 -23.47 1.60
C ASP A 70 -25.59 -23.13 2.82
N VAL A 71 -24.39 -23.72 2.94
CA VAL A 71 -23.47 -23.42 4.04
C VAL A 71 -23.15 -21.94 4.11
N VAL A 72 -22.74 -21.32 3.00
CA VAL A 72 -22.40 -19.87 2.98
C VAL A 72 -23.63 -19.02 3.29
N SER A 73 -24.80 -19.37 2.76
CA SER A 73 -26.03 -18.58 2.92
C SER A 73 -26.51 -18.52 4.38
N TYR A 74 -26.31 -19.58 5.16
CA TYR A 74 -26.71 -19.62 6.57
C TYR A 74 -25.57 -19.32 7.55
N LEU A 75 -24.32 -19.23 7.08
CA LEU A 75 -23.14 -19.12 7.93
C LEU A 75 -23.18 -17.92 8.87
N ALA A 76 -23.55 -16.75 8.36
CA ALA A 76 -23.56 -15.53 9.17
C ALA A 76 -24.53 -15.64 10.36
N ASP A 77 -25.75 -16.12 10.11
CA ASP A 77 -26.77 -16.26 11.13
C ASP A 77 -26.41 -17.34 12.15
N ASP A 78 -25.88 -18.48 11.71
CA ASP A 78 -25.42 -19.57 12.60
C ASP A 78 -24.27 -19.10 13.52
N LEU A 79 -23.28 -18.40 12.96
CA LEU A 79 -22.17 -17.87 13.74
C LEU A 79 -22.61 -16.80 14.74
N LEU A 80 -23.48 -15.88 14.33
CA LEU A 80 -24.01 -14.85 15.25
C LEU A 80 -24.89 -15.46 16.34
N GLN A 81 -25.66 -16.49 16.02
CA GLN A 81 -26.46 -17.22 17.00
C GLN A 81 -25.55 -17.92 18.03
N LYS A 82 -24.53 -18.65 17.58
CA LYS A 82 -23.52 -19.27 18.46
C LYS A 82 -22.79 -18.23 19.31
N ALA A 83 -22.44 -17.07 18.75
CA ALA A 83 -21.83 -15.98 19.51
C ALA A 83 -22.71 -15.49 20.67
N ARG A 84 -24.04 -15.45 20.48
CA ARG A 84 -24.99 -15.08 21.55
C ARG A 84 -25.09 -16.14 22.63
N GLU A 85 -24.96 -17.41 22.26
CA GLU A 85 -25.08 -18.55 23.18
C GLU A 85 -23.81 -18.79 24.00
N SER A 86 -22.63 -18.72 23.38
CA SER A 86 -21.35 -19.03 24.03
C SER A 86 -20.48 -17.81 24.33
N GLY A 87 -20.80 -16.65 23.77
CA GLY A 87 -19.92 -15.48 23.75
C GLY A 87 -18.90 -15.50 22.61
N GLY A 88 -18.44 -14.32 22.19
CA GLY A 88 -17.56 -14.16 21.02
C GLY A 88 -16.18 -14.81 21.17
N HIS A 89 -15.58 -14.74 22.36
CA HIS A 89 -14.29 -15.36 22.63
C HIS A 89 -14.35 -16.90 22.49
N ALA A 90 -15.41 -17.51 23.04
CA ALA A 90 -15.60 -18.96 22.98
C ALA A 90 -15.93 -19.41 21.55
N LEU A 91 -16.74 -18.63 20.82
CA LEU A 91 -16.98 -18.88 19.40
C LEU A 91 -15.67 -18.88 18.62
N LEU A 92 -14.87 -17.81 18.75
CA LEU A 92 -13.63 -17.69 17.97
C LEU A 92 -12.66 -18.84 18.27
N ALA A 93 -12.47 -19.18 19.55
CA ALA A 93 -11.66 -20.34 19.94
C ALA A 93 -12.20 -21.67 19.37
N SER A 94 -13.53 -21.84 19.33
CA SER A 94 -14.17 -23.00 18.72
C SER A 94 -13.90 -23.07 17.21
N LEU A 95 -14.00 -21.95 16.49
CA LEU A 95 -13.73 -21.88 15.06
C LEU A 95 -12.27 -22.22 14.74
N GLU A 96 -11.32 -21.67 15.51
CA GLU A 96 -9.89 -21.97 15.37
C GLU A 96 -9.56 -23.45 15.58
N ALA A 97 -10.29 -24.13 16.45
CA ALA A 97 -10.08 -25.54 16.75
C ALA A 97 -10.82 -26.49 15.79
N SER A 98 -11.88 -26.04 15.13
CA SER A 98 -12.82 -26.91 14.41
C SER A 98 -12.89 -26.68 12.90
N LEU A 99 -12.64 -25.45 12.43
CA LEU A 99 -12.70 -25.14 11.00
C LEU A 99 -11.53 -25.80 10.27
N SER A 100 -11.86 -26.76 9.41
CA SER A 100 -10.93 -27.46 8.54
C SER A 100 -11.61 -27.83 7.22
N GLY A 101 -10.84 -27.86 6.14
CA GLY A 101 -11.37 -28.14 4.80
C GLY A 101 -12.07 -26.94 4.19
N PHE A 102 -13.37 -27.07 3.89
CA PHE A 102 -14.13 -26.09 3.10
C PHE A 102 -14.14 -24.68 3.69
N LEU A 103 -14.28 -24.54 5.02
CA LEU A 103 -14.20 -23.26 5.72
C LEU A 103 -12.93 -23.22 6.57
N ARG A 104 -12.22 -22.10 6.51
CA ARG A 104 -10.99 -21.84 7.25
C ARG A 104 -11.04 -20.47 7.90
N ILE A 105 -10.23 -20.30 8.93
CA ILE A 105 -10.03 -19.04 9.62
C ILE A 105 -8.54 -18.77 9.77
N SER A 106 -8.11 -17.54 9.51
CA SER A 106 -6.73 -17.11 9.71
C SER A 106 -6.40 -16.93 11.19
N ASP A 107 -5.12 -16.75 11.50
CA ASP A 107 -4.70 -16.26 12.81
C ASP A 107 -5.32 -14.88 13.12
N ARG A 108 -5.47 -14.60 14.42
CA ARG A 108 -5.99 -13.32 14.93
C ARG A 108 -4.99 -12.21 14.66
N THR A 109 -5.45 -11.15 14.00
CA THR A 109 -4.70 -9.90 13.87
C THR A 109 -5.22 -8.87 14.87
N PRO A 110 -4.40 -8.41 15.83
CA PRO A 110 -4.83 -7.42 16.81
C PRO A 110 -5.10 -6.06 16.15
N ILE A 111 -6.17 -5.39 16.53
CA ILE A 111 -6.58 -4.10 15.97
C ILE A 111 -7.24 -3.18 17.00
N ARG A 112 -7.27 -1.88 16.71
CA ARG A 112 -8.12 -0.93 17.42
C ARG A 112 -9.35 -0.62 16.61
N ILE A 113 -10.52 -0.69 17.24
CA ILE A 113 -11.77 -0.22 16.66
C ILE A 113 -11.82 1.30 16.82
N PHE A 114 -11.95 2.01 15.70
CA PHE A 114 -12.19 3.45 15.69
C PHE A 114 -13.61 3.70 15.22
N GLY A 115 -14.46 4.26 16.08
CA GLY A 115 -15.89 4.41 15.79
C GLY A 115 -16.66 3.13 16.09
N SER A 116 -17.45 2.63 15.12
CA SER A 116 -18.27 1.44 15.32
C SER A 116 -17.57 0.15 14.83
N PRO A 117 -17.85 -1.01 15.43
CA PRO A 117 -17.36 -2.30 14.96
C PRO A 117 -17.75 -2.59 13.49
N GLU A 118 -18.96 -2.24 13.08
CA GLU A 118 -19.48 -2.48 11.72
C GLU A 118 -18.65 -1.73 10.68
N ARG A 119 -18.36 -0.44 10.91
CA ARG A 119 -17.50 0.35 10.00
C ARG A 119 -16.08 -0.21 9.94
N THR A 120 -15.59 -0.76 11.04
CA THR A 120 -14.26 -1.38 11.08
C THR A 120 -14.26 -2.67 10.26
N ALA A 121 -15.30 -3.51 10.41
CA ALA A 121 -15.46 -4.75 9.64
C ALA A 121 -15.67 -4.47 8.14
N ASP A 122 -16.46 -3.47 7.77
CA ASP A 122 -16.64 -3.05 6.37
C ASP A 122 -15.31 -2.61 5.74
N ARG A 123 -14.52 -1.80 6.45
CA ARG A 123 -13.19 -1.40 5.95
C ARG A 123 -12.25 -2.59 5.77
N LEU A 124 -12.21 -3.51 6.75
CA LEU A 124 -11.40 -4.72 6.65
C LEU A 124 -11.88 -5.62 5.51
N TYR A 125 -13.19 -5.71 5.30
CA TYR A 125 -13.78 -6.47 4.22
C TYR A 125 -13.39 -5.88 2.87
N ASP A 126 -13.50 -4.56 2.74
CA ASP A 126 -13.04 -3.89 1.54
C ASP A 126 -11.55 -4.19 1.31
N ASP A 127 -10.71 -4.11 2.35
CA ASP A 127 -9.26 -4.26 2.22
C ASP A 127 -8.79 -5.69 1.93
N HIS A 128 -9.48 -6.70 2.45
CA HIS A 128 -9.00 -8.10 2.44
C HIS A 128 -9.92 -9.09 1.71
N VAL A 129 -11.15 -8.69 1.36
CA VAL A 129 -12.16 -9.58 0.78
C VAL A 129 -12.68 -9.05 -0.55
N ASP A 130 -13.03 -7.76 -0.64
CA ASP A 130 -13.50 -7.16 -1.90
C ASP A 130 -12.33 -6.90 -2.87
N GLY A 131 -12.18 -7.78 -3.85
CA GLY A 131 -11.25 -7.59 -4.97
C GLY A 131 -11.73 -6.59 -6.02
N THR A 132 -12.92 -5.99 -5.86
CA THR A 132 -13.45 -5.01 -6.80
C THR A 132 -12.57 -3.77 -6.82
N VAL A 133 -11.99 -3.50 -7.98
CA VAL A 133 -11.24 -2.27 -8.22
C VAL A 133 -12.22 -1.10 -8.24
N ARG A 134 -12.03 -0.15 -7.32
CA ARG A 134 -12.75 1.14 -7.28
C ARG A 134 -11.76 2.28 -7.55
N PRO A 135 -11.66 2.74 -8.81
CA PRO A 135 -10.70 3.75 -9.23
C PRO A 135 -10.75 5.01 -8.37
N PHE A 136 -9.61 5.41 -7.80
CA PHE A 136 -9.45 6.61 -6.98
C PHE A 136 -10.35 6.70 -5.73
N ILE A 137 -11.03 5.60 -5.38
CA ILE A 137 -11.79 5.47 -4.12
C ILE A 137 -11.00 4.57 -3.17
N THR A 138 -10.63 3.37 -3.62
CA THR A 138 -9.79 2.44 -2.86
C THR A 138 -8.54 2.02 -3.62
N HIS A 139 -8.51 2.20 -4.94
CA HIS A 139 -7.41 1.76 -5.78
C HIS A 139 -6.73 2.92 -6.51
N ILE A 140 -5.41 2.87 -6.53
CA ILE A 140 -4.53 3.74 -7.32
C ILE A 140 -4.11 3.00 -8.61
N PRO A 141 -4.12 3.64 -9.79
CA PRO A 141 -3.67 3.00 -11.01
C PRO A 141 -2.16 2.83 -11.00
N VAL A 142 -1.68 1.69 -11.47
CA VAL A 142 -0.27 1.40 -11.72
C VAL A 142 0.02 1.58 -13.21
N TYR A 143 1.02 2.39 -13.53
CA TYR A 143 1.49 2.58 -14.90
C TYR A 143 2.97 2.20 -15.01
N GLY A 144 3.35 1.68 -16.17
CA GLY A 144 4.73 1.72 -16.63
C GLY A 144 5.19 3.17 -16.82
N LEU A 145 6.47 3.45 -16.58
CA LEU A 145 7.00 4.82 -16.57
C LEU A 145 6.75 5.58 -17.88
N ARG A 146 6.80 4.88 -19.03
CA ARG A 146 6.44 5.46 -20.33
C ARG A 146 4.96 5.83 -20.43
N ALA A 147 4.06 4.94 -20.00
CA ALA A 147 2.63 5.22 -20.00
C ALA A 147 2.30 6.39 -19.07
N ALA A 148 2.95 6.48 -17.91
CA ALA A 148 2.83 7.63 -17.01
C ALA A 148 3.32 8.94 -17.67
N ALA A 149 4.49 8.92 -18.30
CA ALA A 149 5.04 10.10 -18.98
C ALA A 149 4.14 10.57 -20.13
N THR A 150 3.62 9.65 -20.93
CA THR A 150 2.65 9.96 -21.99
C THR A 150 1.35 10.53 -21.42
N LYS A 151 0.80 9.90 -20.37
CA LYS A 151 -0.47 10.33 -19.77
C LYS A 151 -0.37 11.72 -19.13
N PHE A 152 0.61 11.90 -18.27
CA PHE A 152 0.74 13.10 -17.44
C PHE A 152 1.61 14.19 -18.06
N GLY A 153 2.29 13.88 -19.17
CA GLY A 153 3.11 14.83 -19.91
C GLY A 153 2.49 15.29 -21.24
N ASP A 154 1.91 14.39 -22.02
CA ASP A 154 1.37 14.70 -23.37
C ASP A 154 -0.17 14.74 -23.40
N GLY A 155 -0.84 14.45 -22.27
CA GLY A 155 -2.30 14.50 -22.15
C GLY A 155 -3.04 13.40 -22.93
N MET A 156 -2.34 12.34 -23.36
CA MET A 156 -2.93 11.18 -24.03
C MET A 156 -3.37 10.12 -23.02
N SER A 157 -4.24 9.17 -23.41
CA SER A 157 -4.58 8.04 -22.55
C SER A 157 -3.40 7.07 -22.44
N GLY A 158 -2.76 6.98 -21.27
CA GLY A 158 -1.83 5.89 -20.95
C GLY A 158 -2.59 4.63 -20.55
N GLU A 159 -2.15 3.46 -21.02
CA GLU A 159 -2.72 2.18 -20.59
C GLU A 159 -2.37 1.88 -19.14
N VAL A 160 -3.38 1.56 -18.33
CA VAL A 160 -3.20 1.13 -16.94
C VAL A 160 -2.74 -0.33 -16.94
N GLU A 161 -1.58 -0.61 -16.33
CA GLU A 161 -1.06 -1.97 -16.25
C GLU A 161 -1.80 -2.80 -15.19
N SER A 162 -2.07 -2.19 -14.04
CA SER A 162 -2.83 -2.82 -12.96
C SER A 162 -3.40 -1.77 -12.01
N TRP A 163 -4.19 -2.22 -11.03
CA TRP A 163 -4.71 -1.37 -9.96
C TRP A 163 -4.20 -1.91 -8.62
N HIS A 164 -3.70 -1.02 -7.79
CA HIS A 164 -3.20 -1.37 -6.46
C HIS A 164 -4.09 -0.73 -5.40
N ARG A 165 -4.41 -1.46 -4.33
CA ARG A 165 -5.16 -0.90 -3.20
C ARG A 165 -4.29 0.12 -2.45
N ALA A 166 -4.80 1.31 -2.24
CA ALA A 166 -4.05 2.36 -1.55
C ALA A 166 -3.99 2.11 -0.03
N PRO A 167 -2.89 2.48 0.65
CA PRO A 167 -2.79 2.37 2.09
C PRO A 167 -3.80 3.29 2.78
N SER A 168 -4.25 2.89 3.97
CA SER A 168 -5.17 3.69 4.78
C SER A 168 -4.53 5.04 5.13
N GLY A 169 -5.18 6.14 4.73
CA GLY A 169 -4.70 7.51 4.99
C GLY A 169 -4.21 8.26 3.76
N LEU A 170 -3.93 7.56 2.65
CA LEU A 170 -3.65 8.22 1.37
C LEU A 170 -4.96 8.74 0.77
N ARG A 171 -5.10 10.06 0.66
CA ARG A 171 -6.22 10.68 -0.06
C ARG A 171 -6.03 10.47 -1.56
N LEU A 172 -6.81 9.57 -2.13
CA LEU A 172 -6.80 9.32 -3.57
C LEU A 172 -7.41 10.47 -4.36
N THR A 173 -6.71 10.85 -5.42
CA THR A 173 -7.09 11.88 -6.39
C THR A 173 -6.60 11.44 -7.77
N GLU A 174 -7.22 11.95 -8.83
CA GLU A 174 -6.91 11.56 -10.22
C GLU A 174 -5.50 11.95 -10.69
N ASP A 175 -4.85 12.87 -9.96
CA ASP A 175 -3.45 13.23 -10.17
C ASP A 175 -2.47 12.26 -9.49
N LEU A 176 -2.94 11.22 -8.78
CA LEU A 176 -2.09 10.18 -8.21
C LEU A 176 -1.99 8.95 -9.11
N PHE A 177 -0.81 8.35 -9.13
CA PHE A 177 -0.57 7.05 -9.71
C PHE A 177 0.57 6.32 -9.00
N ALA A 178 0.68 5.02 -9.22
CA ALA A 178 1.78 4.22 -8.74
C ALA A 178 2.66 3.74 -9.91
N ALA A 179 3.96 3.62 -9.68
CA ALA A 179 4.91 3.05 -10.63
C ALA A 179 6.08 2.39 -9.90
N TRP A 180 6.62 1.32 -10.49
CA TRP A 180 7.78 0.63 -9.97
C TRP A 180 9.04 1.45 -10.18
N VAL A 181 9.85 1.57 -9.13
CA VAL A 181 11.16 2.20 -9.17
C VAL A 181 12.22 1.12 -9.02
N VAL A 182 13.12 1.04 -10.01
CA VAL A 182 14.25 0.11 -10.01
C VAL A 182 15.54 0.92 -9.92
N GLY A 183 16.47 0.46 -9.10
CA GLY A 183 17.76 1.06 -8.83
C GLY A 183 17.91 1.61 -7.42
N ARG A 184 19.16 1.66 -6.94
CA ARG A 184 19.52 1.96 -5.55
C ARG A 184 19.82 3.44 -5.27
N SER A 185 19.74 4.31 -6.28
CA SER A 185 20.20 5.71 -6.18
C SER A 185 19.43 6.58 -5.17
N MET A 186 18.24 6.15 -4.75
CA MET A 186 17.37 6.87 -3.83
C MET A 186 17.25 6.19 -2.46
N GLU A 187 18.06 5.16 -2.20
CA GLU A 187 18.16 4.51 -0.90
C GLU A 187 18.71 5.47 0.18
N PRO A 188 18.30 5.31 1.45
CA PRO A 188 17.39 4.28 1.97
C PRO A 188 15.89 4.64 1.83
N LEU A 189 15.57 5.82 1.30
CA LEU A 189 14.18 6.29 1.24
C LEU A 189 13.33 5.51 0.24
N ILE A 190 13.88 5.22 -0.94
CA ILE A 190 13.24 4.41 -1.97
C ILE A 190 14.17 3.21 -2.20
N PRO A 191 13.87 2.06 -1.57
CA PRO A 191 14.54 0.79 -1.87
C PRO A 191 14.43 0.39 -3.34
N ASP A 192 15.40 -0.40 -3.80
CA ASP A 192 15.32 -1.03 -5.11
C ASP A 192 14.08 -1.93 -5.23
N GLY A 193 13.36 -1.78 -6.34
CA GLY A 193 12.15 -2.56 -6.63
C GLY A 193 10.89 -2.06 -5.92
N SER A 194 10.92 -0.88 -5.29
CA SER A 194 9.75 -0.34 -4.59
C SER A 194 8.62 0.10 -5.52
N LEU A 195 7.38 -0.11 -5.07
CA LEU A 195 6.20 0.50 -5.71
C LEU A 195 5.96 1.87 -5.08
N CYS A 196 6.16 2.93 -5.87
CA CYS A 196 6.09 4.30 -5.39
C CYS A 196 4.82 5.01 -5.87
N VAL A 197 4.22 5.82 -4.99
CA VAL A 197 3.14 6.74 -5.31
C VAL A 197 3.73 8.06 -5.81
N PHE A 198 3.21 8.53 -6.93
CA PHE A 198 3.56 9.79 -7.55
C PHE A 198 2.34 10.68 -7.74
N ARG A 199 2.55 11.99 -7.64
CA ARG A 199 1.56 13.02 -7.94
C ARG A 199 1.96 13.76 -9.21
N ALA A 200 1.16 13.63 -10.25
CA ALA A 200 1.25 14.44 -11.46
C ALA A 200 0.96 15.91 -11.17
N ASN A 201 1.28 16.80 -12.12
CA ASN A 201 1.06 18.24 -11.98
C ASN A 201 1.72 18.83 -10.71
N VAL A 202 3.05 18.70 -10.64
CA VAL A 202 3.87 19.17 -9.50
C VAL A 202 3.47 20.59 -9.11
N ARG A 203 2.97 20.74 -7.88
CA ARG A 203 2.45 22.03 -7.39
C ARG A 203 3.55 22.83 -6.71
N GLY A 204 3.58 24.14 -6.93
CA GLY A 204 4.56 25.03 -6.30
C GLY A 204 5.99 24.82 -6.83
N THR A 205 7.00 25.16 -6.01
CA THR A 205 8.41 25.04 -6.41
C THR A 205 8.82 23.59 -6.61
N ARG A 206 9.67 23.34 -7.62
CA ARG A 206 10.35 22.06 -7.84
C ARG A 206 11.57 21.88 -6.92
N GLN A 207 12.05 22.98 -6.33
CA GLN A 207 13.29 22.98 -5.54
C GLN A 207 13.20 22.03 -4.34
N GLY A 208 14.19 21.16 -4.21
CA GLY A 208 14.31 20.16 -3.15
C GLY A 208 13.32 19.01 -3.24
N LYS A 209 12.42 19.01 -4.23
CA LYS A 209 11.44 17.92 -4.42
C LYS A 209 12.09 16.70 -5.04
N ARG A 210 11.52 15.54 -4.74
CA ARG A 210 11.89 14.27 -5.37
C ARG A 210 10.97 14.08 -6.56
N LEU A 211 11.54 14.13 -7.76
CA LEU A 211 10.76 14.19 -8.99
C LEU A 211 11.07 12.97 -9.86
N LEU A 212 10.03 12.39 -10.45
CA LEU A 212 10.15 11.50 -11.59
C LEU A 212 10.40 12.35 -12.83
N ILE A 213 11.53 12.10 -13.48
CA ILE A 213 12.03 12.86 -14.63
C ILE A 213 12.20 11.93 -15.82
N GLU A 214 11.78 12.41 -16.99
CA GLU A 214 12.10 11.82 -18.29
C GLU A 214 13.20 12.65 -18.97
N LYS A 215 14.30 12.02 -19.36
CA LYS A 215 15.36 12.65 -20.18
C LYS A 215 15.04 12.45 -21.67
N PHE A 216 15.22 13.50 -22.49
CA PHE A 216 14.90 13.43 -23.92
C PHE A 216 16.00 12.76 -24.76
N ASP A 217 17.26 12.99 -24.42
CA ASP A 217 18.42 12.49 -25.20
C ASP A 217 18.78 11.03 -24.89
N GLU A 218 17.98 10.35 -24.08
CA GLU A 218 18.27 8.99 -23.63
C GLU A 218 17.41 7.96 -24.38
N THR A 219 18.08 7.07 -25.12
CA THR A 219 17.41 6.01 -25.88
C THR A 219 17.23 4.74 -25.07
N ASP A 220 18.07 4.48 -24.06
CA ASP A 220 17.91 3.34 -23.17
C ASP A 220 16.77 3.62 -22.18
N PHE A 221 15.75 2.75 -22.20
CA PHE A 221 14.60 2.86 -21.32
C PHE A 221 14.99 2.92 -19.83
N ALA A 222 15.98 2.12 -19.42
CA ALA A 222 16.42 2.06 -18.02
C ALA A 222 17.09 3.35 -17.56
N ALA A 223 17.73 4.07 -18.48
CA ALA A 223 18.36 5.34 -18.21
C ALA A 223 17.40 6.53 -18.43
N ARG A 224 16.35 6.37 -19.25
CA ARG A 224 15.46 7.46 -19.69
C ARG A 224 14.65 8.06 -18.55
N TYR A 225 14.21 7.23 -17.60
CA TYR A 225 13.42 7.66 -16.45
C TYR A 225 14.25 7.58 -15.18
N THR A 226 14.17 8.62 -14.34
CA THR A 226 14.88 8.64 -13.06
C THR A 226 14.08 9.37 -11.99
N VAL A 227 14.20 8.91 -10.74
CA VAL A 227 13.77 9.66 -9.57
C VAL A 227 15.00 10.27 -8.90
N LYS A 228 15.01 11.59 -8.73
CA LYS A 228 16.10 12.33 -8.08
C LYS A 228 15.55 13.53 -7.30
N ARG A 229 16.33 14.03 -6.33
CA ARG A 229 16.06 15.34 -5.74
C ARG A 229 16.45 16.42 -6.76
N TYR A 230 15.52 17.34 -7.02
CA TYR A 230 15.68 18.43 -7.96
C TYR A 230 16.25 19.68 -7.29
N THR A 231 17.32 20.23 -7.84
CA THR A 231 17.93 21.48 -7.38
C THR A 231 18.26 22.36 -8.57
N SER A 232 17.56 23.49 -8.72
CA SER A 232 17.92 24.57 -9.64
C SER A 232 19.02 25.44 -9.02
N VAL A 233 20.06 25.71 -9.80
CA VAL A 233 21.18 26.58 -9.45
C VAL A 233 21.27 27.68 -10.49
N LYS A 234 21.23 28.94 -10.04
CA LYS A 234 21.52 30.09 -10.90
C LYS A 234 23.01 30.38 -10.82
N VAL A 235 23.68 30.31 -11.95
CA VAL A 235 25.08 30.74 -12.08
C VAL A 235 25.08 32.16 -12.62
N SER A 236 25.43 33.13 -11.77
CA SER A 236 25.72 34.50 -12.20
C SER A 236 27.14 34.56 -12.75
N GLY A 237 27.31 35.15 -13.93
CA GLY A 237 28.64 35.41 -14.48
C GLY A 237 29.43 36.42 -13.66
N ALA A 238 30.73 36.52 -13.93
CA ALA A 238 31.66 37.37 -13.18
C ALA A 238 31.50 38.87 -13.51
N ASP A 239 30.84 39.20 -14.62
CA ASP A 239 30.53 40.57 -15.05
C ASP A 239 29.04 40.89 -14.87
N GLU A 240 28.71 42.14 -14.52
CA GLU A 240 27.33 42.62 -14.28
C GLU A 240 26.38 42.48 -15.51
N ASP A 241 26.94 42.23 -16.70
CA ASP A 241 26.21 42.10 -17.97
C ASP A 241 26.08 40.65 -18.49
N GLU A 242 26.59 39.65 -17.77
CA GLU A 242 26.55 38.25 -18.22
C GLU A 242 25.25 37.55 -17.78
N TRP A 243 24.52 37.00 -18.76
CA TRP A 243 23.22 36.36 -18.54
C TRP A 243 23.33 35.20 -17.54
N ALA A 244 22.49 35.20 -16.50
CA ALA A 244 22.48 34.12 -15.53
C ALA A 244 21.99 32.82 -16.17
N HIS A 245 22.85 31.80 -16.24
CA HIS A 245 22.46 30.47 -16.70
C HIS A 245 21.86 29.67 -15.54
N GLU A 246 20.68 29.08 -15.78
CA GLU A 246 20.04 28.15 -14.85
C GLU A 246 20.47 26.72 -15.21
N THR A 247 21.11 26.04 -14.26
CA THR A 247 21.49 24.63 -14.38
C THR A 247 20.64 23.79 -13.43
N ILE A 248 20.13 22.66 -13.91
CA ILE A 248 19.33 21.74 -13.10
C ILE A 248 20.20 20.59 -12.62
N ARG A 249 20.43 20.53 -11.32
CA ARG A 249 21.17 19.47 -10.65
C ARG A 249 20.21 18.40 -10.13
N LEU A 250 20.45 17.15 -10.53
CA LEU A 250 19.70 15.98 -10.08
C LEU A 250 20.53 15.17 -9.09
N GLU A 251 20.05 15.12 -7.85
CA GLU A 251 20.82 14.58 -6.73
C GLU A 251 20.24 13.23 -6.27
N PRO A 252 21.05 12.15 -6.24
CA PRO A 252 20.69 10.91 -5.56
C PRO A 252 20.64 11.13 -4.04
N LEU A 253 19.95 10.24 -3.34
CA LEU A 253 20.00 10.17 -1.87
C LEU A 253 21.04 9.17 -1.39
N ASN A 254 21.35 8.16 -2.20
CA ASN A 254 22.38 7.19 -1.92
C ASN A 254 23.76 7.76 -2.30
N PRO A 255 24.72 7.90 -1.35
CA PRO A 255 26.05 8.45 -1.61
C PRO A 255 26.92 7.64 -2.57
N GLU A 256 26.56 6.39 -2.87
CA GLU A 256 27.27 5.57 -3.89
C GLU A 256 27.07 6.10 -5.32
N PHE A 257 26.14 7.03 -5.53
CA PHE A 257 25.79 7.57 -6.83
C PHE A 257 26.14 9.05 -6.91
N GLU A 258 26.69 9.49 -8.04
CA GLU A 258 27.02 10.89 -8.26
C GLU A 258 25.81 11.70 -8.73
N ALA A 259 25.73 12.95 -8.27
CA ALA A 259 24.79 13.92 -8.81
C ALA A 259 25.27 14.39 -10.19
N PHE A 260 24.33 14.69 -11.07
CA PHE A 260 24.61 15.16 -12.42
C PHE A 260 23.70 16.32 -12.80
N ASP A 261 24.16 17.11 -13.77
CA ASP A 261 23.50 18.33 -14.20
C ASP A 261 22.84 18.13 -15.58
N LEU A 262 21.69 18.77 -15.78
CA LEU A 262 20.94 18.80 -17.04
C LEU A 262 20.65 20.24 -17.44
N ALA A 263 20.61 20.47 -18.75
CA ALA A 263 20.07 21.70 -19.31
C ALA A 263 18.54 21.77 -19.08
N PRO A 264 17.96 22.97 -18.88
CA PRO A 264 16.53 23.13 -18.60
C PRO A 264 15.59 22.56 -19.68
N ASP A 265 16.07 22.38 -20.91
CA ASP A 265 15.35 21.88 -22.07
C ASP A 265 15.61 20.39 -22.38
N ALA A 266 16.52 19.72 -21.66
CA ALA A 266 16.90 18.33 -21.90
C ALA A 266 16.00 17.28 -21.22
N PHE A 267 14.99 17.72 -20.46
CA PHE A 267 14.14 16.81 -19.69
C PHE A 267 12.72 17.33 -19.49
N ARG A 268 11.85 16.43 -19.04
CA ARG A 268 10.51 16.72 -18.54
C ARG A 268 10.33 16.20 -17.12
N VAL A 269 9.70 17.00 -16.27
CA VAL A 269 9.17 16.53 -14.98
C VAL A 269 7.84 15.84 -15.23
N VAL A 270 7.76 14.55 -14.89
CA VAL A 270 6.53 13.76 -15.01
C VAL A 270 5.67 13.92 -13.77
N ALA A 271 6.26 13.75 -12.59
CA ALA A 271 5.52 13.74 -11.33
C ALA A 271 6.41 13.98 -10.10
N GLU A 272 5.79 14.29 -8.97
CA GLU A 272 6.41 14.39 -7.64
C GLU A 272 6.23 13.08 -6.87
N PHE A 273 7.30 12.56 -6.29
CA PHE A 273 7.24 11.41 -5.39
C PHE A 273 6.48 11.76 -4.10
N VAL A 274 5.56 10.89 -3.69
CA VAL A 274 4.74 11.05 -2.48
C VAL A 274 5.20 10.09 -1.38
N GLU A 275 5.12 8.78 -1.63
CA GLU A 275 5.48 7.75 -0.65
C GLU A 275 5.81 6.41 -1.33
N VAL A 276 6.50 5.53 -0.59
CA VAL A 276 6.71 4.12 -0.95
C VAL A 276 5.55 3.30 -0.36
N LEU A 277 4.98 2.39 -1.15
CA LEU A 277 3.96 1.45 -0.67
C LEU A 277 4.60 0.21 -0.05
N PHE A 278 5.64 -0.34 -0.70
CA PHE A 278 6.48 -1.45 -0.23
C PHE A 278 7.75 -1.55 -1.07
#